data_AF-A0A927RBC2-F1
#
_entry.id   AF-A0A927RBC2-F1
#
_cell.length_a   1.000
_cell.length_b   1.000
_cell.length_c   1.000
_cell.angle_alpha   90.00
_cell.angle_beta   90.00
_cell.angle_gamma   90.00
#
_symmetry.space_group_name_H-M   'P 1'
#
loop_
_entity.id
_entity.type
_entity.pdbx_description
1 polymer ?
#
loop_
_entity_poly.entity_id
_entity_poly.type
_entity_poly.pdbx_seq_one_letter_code
_entity_poly.pdbx_strand_id
1 'polypeptide(L)'
;MYATEERRVMLFPREAWWTALFQAAPARYCDVSTPAKWSHPGEVVTVDLDLDVCRIREDGSVFVDDEDEFTLHQVRYGYPSNVVARTEAASEWLSAALHERTEPLGSRYHEWLDNLPAIEGPSEPRRSR
;
A
#
# COMPACT_ATOMS: atom_id res chain seq x y z
N MET A 1 7.56 17.94 6.26
CA MET A 1 7.62 17.06 5.08
C MET A 1 8.52 15.90 5.46
N TYR A 2 7.96 14.73 5.73
CA TYR A 2 8.75 13.53 5.99
C TYR A 2 9.19 12.98 4.63
N ALA A 3 10.47 13.20 4.29
CA ALA A 3 11.08 12.50 3.18
C ALA A 3 11.54 11.14 3.71
N THR A 4 10.96 10.06 3.21
CA THR A 4 11.51 8.72 3.44
C THR A 4 12.56 8.47 2.36
N GLU A 5 13.80 8.16 2.75
CA GLU A 5 14.89 7.83 1.83
C GLU A 5 14.87 6.35 1.41
N GLU A 6 13.70 5.72 1.44
CA GLU A 6 13.56 4.28 1.20
C GLU A 6 13.09 4.00 -0.23
N ARG A 7 13.74 3.03 -0.87
CA ARG A 7 13.30 2.51 -2.17
C ARG A 7 11.92 1.87 -1.98
N ARG A 8 10.97 2.30 -2.81
CA ARG A 8 9.58 1.86 -2.74
C ARG A 8 8.99 1.60 -4.11
N VAL A 9 8.13 0.61 -4.18
CA VAL A 9 7.33 0.27 -5.35
C VAL A 9 5.87 0.29 -4.93
N MET A 10 5.04 0.99 -5.71
CA MET A 10 3.59 0.99 -5.52
C MET A 10 2.93 0.19 -6.63
N LEU A 11 2.04 -0.71 -6.25
CA LEU A 11 1.26 -1.54 -7.16
C LEU A 11 -0.17 -1.01 -7.24
N PHE A 12 -0.64 -0.82 -8.47
CA PHE A 12 -2.00 -0.43 -8.81
C PHE A 12 -2.63 -1.50 -9.71
N PRO A 13 -3.36 -2.48 -9.14
CA PRO A 13 -4.14 -3.43 -9.92
C PRO A 13 -5.23 -2.70 -10.73
N ARG A 14 -5.52 -3.19 -11.95
CA ARG A 14 -6.45 -2.50 -12.86
C ARG A 14 -7.90 -2.47 -12.37
N GLU A 15 -8.36 -3.56 -11.75
CA GLU A 15 -9.78 -3.75 -11.41
C GLU A 15 -10.00 -4.08 -9.93
N ALA A 16 -8.92 -4.18 -9.15
CA ALA A 16 -9.01 -4.52 -7.73
C ALA A 16 -9.25 -3.27 -6.88
N TRP A 17 -9.82 -3.49 -5.70
CA TRP A 17 -10.17 -2.45 -4.73
C TRP A 17 -9.06 -2.24 -3.71
N TRP A 18 -7.80 -2.23 -4.16
CA TRP A 18 -6.66 -2.04 -3.29
C TRP A 18 -5.43 -1.53 -4.04
N THR A 19 -4.53 -0.88 -3.32
CA THR A 19 -3.14 -0.59 -3.70
C THR A 19 -2.19 -1.30 -2.76
N ALA A 20 -0.92 -1.44 -3.16
CA ALA A 20 0.09 -1.98 -2.25
C ALA A 20 1.39 -1.19 -2.35
N LEU A 21 1.90 -0.74 -1.21
CA LEU A 21 3.20 -0.09 -1.07
C LEU A 21 4.21 -1.07 -0.49
N PHE A 22 5.22 -1.41 -1.30
CA PHE A 22 6.33 -2.24 -0.89
C PHE A 22 7.57 -1.37 -0.65
N GLN A 23 8.12 -1.46 0.55
CA GLN A 23 9.35 -0.77 0.95
C GLN A 23 10.37 -1.77 1.52
N ALA A 24 11.65 -1.36 1.56
CA ALA A 24 12.73 -2.23 2.01
C ALA A 24 12.60 -2.66 3.49
N ALA A 25 12.06 -1.79 4.36
CA ALA A 25 11.72 -2.05 5.75
C ALA A 25 10.73 -0.99 6.30
N PRO A 26 9.99 -1.24 7.41
CA PRO A 26 9.76 -2.51 8.09
C PRO A 26 8.39 -3.16 7.82
N ALA A 27 7.42 -2.48 7.21
CA ALA A 27 6.06 -3.03 6.99
C ALA A 27 5.60 -2.94 5.54
N ARG A 28 4.76 -3.90 5.12
CA ARG A 28 4.03 -3.89 3.84
C ARG A 28 2.63 -3.34 4.11
N TYR A 29 2.25 -2.31 3.37
CA TYR A 29 0.97 -1.62 3.51
C TYR A 29 0.15 -1.85 2.24
N CYS A 30 -1.10 -2.30 2.41
CA CYS A 30 -2.06 -2.39 1.32
C CYS A 30 -3.28 -1.55 1.67
N ASP A 31 -3.45 -0.42 0.99
CA ASP A 31 -4.59 0.47 1.17
C ASP A 31 -5.79 -0.06 0.38
N VAL A 32 -6.95 -0.13 1.02
CA VAL A 32 -8.21 -0.41 0.34
C VAL A 32 -8.67 0.87 -0.34
N SER A 33 -8.87 0.80 -1.65
CA SER A 33 -9.17 1.98 -2.47
C SER A 33 -10.11 1.62 -3.61
N THR A 34 -10.69 2.63 -4.27
CA THR A 34 -11.42 2.38 -5.52
C THR A 34 -10.45 1.91 -6.62
N PRO A 35 -10.90 1.12 -7.61
CA PRO A 35 -10.06 0.67 -8.70
C PRO A 35 -9.33 1.81 -9.43
N ALA A 36 -8.06 1.56 -9.73
CA ALA A 36 -7.17 2.52 -10.37
C ALA A 36 -7.67 2.92 -11.76
N LYS A 37 -7.80 4.23 -11.99
CA LYS A 37 -8.12 4.82 -13.29
C LYS A 37 -6.89 5.47 -13.91
N TRP A 38 -6.64 5.18 -15.18
CA TRP A 38 -5.51 5.69 -15.96
C TRP A 38 -6.02 6.57 -17.10
N SER A 39 -6.57 7.74 -16.75
CA SER A 39 -7.18 8.66 -17.72
C SER A 39 -6.16 9.36 -18.63
N HIS A 40 -4.93 9.55 -18.13
CA HIS A 40 -3.84 10.19 -18.85
C HIS A 40 -2.53 9.39 -18.69
N PRO A 41 -1.61 9.43 -19.67
CA PRO A 41 -0.32 8.78 -19.54
C PRO A 41 0.45 9.30 -18.33
N GLY A 42 0.89 8.38 -17.47
CA GLY A 42 1.65 8.73 -16.25
C GLY A 42 0.81 9.21 -15.07
N GLU A 43 -0.52 9.22 -15.20
CA GLU A 43 -1.44 9.59 -14.11
C GLU A 43 -2.31 8.40 -13.73
N VAL A 44 -2.35 8.10 -12.44
CA VAL A 44 -3.25 7.12 -11.83
C VAL A 44 -4.10 7.82 -10.77
N VAL A 45 -5.40 7.54 -10.80
CA VAL A 45 -6.36 8.08 -9.83
C VAL A 45 -7.04 6.93 -9.11
N THR A 46 -6.96 6.96 -7.78
CA THR A 46 -7.73 6.14 -6.85
C THR A 46 -8.38 7.05 -5.81
N VAL A 47 -9.39 6.55 -5.12
CA VAL A 47 -9.95 7.16 -3.92
C VAL A 47 -9.67 6.20 -2.77
N ASP A 48 -8.99 6.71 -1.75
CA ASP A 48 -8.75 6.01 -0.51
C ASP A 48 -10.07 5.72 0.23
N LEU A 49 -10.18 4.55 0.86
CA LEU A 49 -11.40 4.10 1.53
C LEU A 49 -11.12 3.71 2.99
N ASP A 50 -10.13 4.37 3.59
CA ASP A 50 -9.72 4.34 5.00
C ASP A 50 -9.16 3.01 5.52
N LEU A 51 -9.59 1.84 5.03
CA LEU A 51 -9.05 0.57 5.52
C LEU A 51 -7.68 0.26 4.96
N ASP A 52 -6.73 -0.06 5.85
CA ASP A 52 -5.41 -0.58 5.50
C ASP A 52 -5.25 -2.02 5.98
N VAL A 53 -4.57 -2.85 5.19
CA VAL A 53 -4.14 -4.18 5.63
C VAL A 53 -2.63 -4.25 5.66
N CYS A 54 -2.11 -4.44 6.87
CA CYS A 54 -0.70 -4.42 7.16
C CYS A 54 -0.17 -5.84 7.38
N ARG A 55 1.06 -6.09 6.92
CA ARG A 55 1.81 -7.30 7.29
C ARG A 55 3.14 -6.92 7.93
N ILE A 56 3.32 -7.28 9.19
CA ILE A 56 4.58 -7.09 9.94
C ILE A 56 5.64 -8.01 9.34
N ARG A 57 6.84 -7.48 9.09
CA ARG A 57 7.91 -8.25 8.45
C ARG A 57 8.58 -9.22 9.40
N GLU A 58 8.75 -8.81 10.65
CA GLU A 58 9.49 -9.52 11.69
C GLU A 58 8.84 -10.85 12.05
N ASP A 59 7.52 -10.85 12.29
CA ASP A 59 6.77 -12.05 12.72
C ASP A 59 5.75 -12.54 11.68
N GLY A 60 5.50 -11.77 10.62
CA GLY A 60 4.54 -12.11 9.58
C GLY A 60 3.08 -11.97 9.96
N SER A 61 2.77 -11.37 11.11
CA SER A 61 1.41 -11.07 11.52
C SER A 61 0.72 -10.13 10.51
N VAL A 62 -0.58 -10.33 10.34
CA VAL A 62 -1.44 -9.56 9.45
C VAL A 62 -2.55 -8.96 10.30
N PHE A 63 -2.81 -7.67 10.12
CA PHE A 63 -3.87 -6.95 10.81
C PHE A 63 -4.48 -5.90 9.89
N VAL A 64 -5.73 -5.54 10.17
CA VAL A 64 -6.43 -4.42 9.55
C VAL A 64 -6.22 -3.20 10.44
N ASP A 65 -5.90 -2.06 9.84
CA ASP A 65 -5.75 -0.77 10.52
C ASP A 65 -6.92 0.17 10.13
N ASP A 66 -7.11 1.23 10.92
CA ASP A 66 -8.05 2.33 10.65
C ASP A 66 -9.54 1.93 10.52
N GLU A 67 -9.95 0.82 11.16
CA GLU A 67 -11.34 0.35 11.22
C GLU A 67 -12.32 1.38 11.85
N ASP A 68 -11.84 2.15 12.82
CA ASP A 68 -12.63 3.19 13.49
C ASP A 68 -12.78 4.44 12.62
N GLU A 69 -11.74 4.83 11.89
CA GLU A 69 -11.78 5.89 10.88
C GLU A 69 -12.77 5.53 9.77
N PHE A 70 -12.67 4.31 9.20
CA PHE A 70 -13.63 3.82 8.21
C PHE A 70 -15.07 3.88 8.73
N THR A 71 -15.32 3.41 9.96
CA THR A 71 -16.65 3.46 10.58
C THR A 71 -17.18 4.90 10.69
N LEU A 72 -16.33 5.84 11.10
CA LEU A 72 -16.69 7.24 11.22
C LEU A 72 -16.95 7.90 9.85
N HIS A 73 -16.09 7.61 8.88
CA HIS A 73 -16.10 8.21 7.54
C HIS A 73 -17.26 7.72 6.67
N GLN A 74 -17.66 6.46 6.83
CA GLN A 74 -18.88 5.93 6.24
C GLN A 74 -20.10 6.81 6.54
N VAL A 75 -20.28 7.20 7.80
CA VAL A 75 -21.40 8.05 8.23
C VAL A 75 -21.16 9.51 7.85
N ARG A 76 -19.96 10.03 8.15
CA ARG A 76 -19.62 11.44 7.96
C ARG A 76 -19.72 11.88 6.50
N TYR A 77 -19.29 11.03 5.58
CA TYR A 77 -19.23 11.33 4.15
C TYR A 77 -20.30 10.59 3.33
N GLY A 78 -21.10 9.73 3.97
CA GLY A 78 -22.23 9.06 3.33
C GLY A 78 -21.78 8.04 2.29
N TYR A 79 -20.87 7.14 2.67
CA TYR A 79 -20.38 6.11 1.75
C TYR A 79 -21.54 5.24 1.24
N PRO A 80 -21.69 5.07 -0.09
CA PRO A 80 -22.71 4.17 -0.63
C PRO A 80 -22.53 2.75 -0.11
N SER A 81 -23.62 2.02 0.17
CA SER A 81 -23.55 0.65 0.71
C SER A 81 -22.75 -0.31 -0.16
N ASN A 82 -22.75 -0.12 -1.47
CA ASN A 82 -21.96 -0.93 -2.40
C ASN A 82 -20.45 -0.60 -2.36
N VAL A 83 -20.08 0.60 -1.91
CA VAL A 83 -18.68 0.97 -1.66
C VAL A 83 -18.22 0.29 -0.38
N VAL A 84 -18.99 0.42 0.71
CA VAL A 84 -18.71 -0.24 2.00
C VAL A 84 -18.50 -1.73 1.83
N ALA A 85 -19.45 -2.42 1.17
CA ALA A 85 -19.35 -3.87 0.97
C ALA A 85 -18.13 -4.29 0.13
N ARG A 86 -17.66 -3.43 -0.79
CA ARG A 86 -16.46 -3.72 -1.59
C ARG A 86 -15.18 -3.43 -0.82
N THR A 87 -15.18 -2.39 0.02
CA THR A 87 -14.08 -2.07 0.94
C THR A 87 -13.85 -3.22 1.92
N GLU A 88 -14.91 -3.70 2.58
CA GLU A 88 -14.85 -4.84 3.51
C GLU A 88 -14.36 -6.11 2.81
N ALA A 89 -14.94 -6.46 1.65
CA ALA A 89 -14.52 -7.64 0.88
C ALA A 89 -13.06 -7.56 0.40
N ALA A 90 -12.59 -6.37 0.03
CA ALA A 90 -11.19 -6.16 -0.34
C ALA A 90 -10.25 -6.32 0.85
N SER A 91 -10.61 -5.79 2.02
CA SER A 91 -9.84 -5.95 3.26
C SER A 91 -9.74 -7.42 3.70
N GLU A 92 -10.86 -8.16 3.64
CA GLU A 92 -10.87 -9.60 3.92
C GLU A 92 -9.97 -10.37 2.95
N TRP A 93 -10.07 -10.08 1.65
CA TRP A 93 -9.26 -10.73 0.63
C TRP A 93 -7.77 -10.42 0.82
N LEU A 94 -7.42 -9.14 1.07
CA LEU A 94 -6.05 -8.72 1.34
C LEU A 94 -5.48 -9.42 2.57
N SER A 95 -6.27 -9.54 3.64
CA SER A 95 -5.88 -10.22 4.87
C SER A 95 -5.50 -11.68 4.59
N ALA A 96 -6.33 -12.40 3.84
CA ALA A 96 -6.04 -13.76 3.40
C ALA A 96 -4.80 -13.82 2.49
N ALA A 97 -4.73 -12.97 1.47
CA ALA A 97 -3.65 -12.96 0.49
C ALA A 97 -2.29 -12.62 1.13
N LEU A 98 -2.24 -11.71 2.10
CA LEU A 98 -1.02 -11.37 2.85
C LEU A 98 -0.62 -12.49 3.80
N HIS A 99 -1.60 -13.17 4.43
CA HIS A 99 -1.35 -14.31 5.29
C HIS A 99 -0.75 -15.48 4.51
N GLU A 100 -1.37 -15.83 3.38
CA GLU A 100 -0.95 -16.92 2.48
C GLU A 100 0.25 -16.54 1.61
N ARG A 101 0.63 -15.26 1.59
CA ARG A 101 1.67 -14.71 0.71
C ARG A 101 1.38 -14.96 -0.78
N THR A 102 0.12 -14.83 -1.16
CA THR A 102 -0.35 -14.97 -2.53
C THR A 102 0.25 -13.88 -3.42
N GLU A 103 0.72 -14.24 -4.62
CA GLU A 103 1.27 -13.26 -5.54
C GLU A 103 0.18 -12.31 -6.07
N PRO A 104 0.48 -11.01 -6.25
CA PRO A 104 1.82 -10.39 -6.25
C PRO A 104 2.33 -9.90 -4.88
N LEU A 105 1.62 -10.17 -3.78
CA LEU A 105 1.95 -9.69 -2.43
C LEU A 105 3.03 -10.53 -1.74
N GLY A 106 3.31 -11.73 -2.27
CA GLY A 106 4.22 -12.70 -1.68
C GLY A 106 5.70 -12.33 -1.83
N SER A 107 6.14 -12.21 -3.09
CA SER A 107 7.55 -11.98 -3.45
C SER A 107 7.78 -11.25 -4.76
N ARG A 108 6.82 -11.21 -5.70
CA ARG A 108 7.01 -10.65 -7.05
C ARG A 108 7.47 -9.19 -7.06
N TYR A 109 7.09 -8.43 -6.05
CA TYR A 109 7.51 -7.04 -5.88
C TYR A 109 9.03 -6.87 -5.66
N HIS A 110 9.75 -7.91 -5.20
CA HIS A 110 11.21 -7.85 -5.02
C HIS A 110 11.94 -7.55 -6.33
N GLU A 111 11.49 -8.14 -7.44
CA GLU A 111 12.09 -7.89 -8.76
C GLU A 111 12.02 -6.42 -9.16
N TRP A 112 10.94 -5.73 -8.77
CA TRP A 112 10.80 -4.30 -9.05
C TRP A 112 11.68 -3.47 -8.13
N LEU A 113 11.78 -3.82 -6.85
CA LEU A 113 12.67 -3.15 -5.89
C LEU A 113 14.15 -3.31 -6.28
N ASP A 114 14.55 -4.49 -6.75
CA ASP A 114 15.93 -4.79 -7.15
C ASP A 114 16.35 -4.05 -8.42
N ASN A 115 15.39 -3.68 -9.27
CA ASN A 115 15.61 -2.84 -10.45
C ASN A 115 15.69 -1.34 -10.14
N LEU A 116 15.37 -0.91 -8.91
CA LEU A 116 15.52 0.49 -8.53
C LEU A 116 17.00 0.81 -8.25
N PRO A 117 17.53 1.93 -8.80
CA PRO A 117 18.88 2.37 -8.51
C PRO A 117 19.05 2.60 -7.00
N ALA A 118 20.28 2.42 -6.51
CA ALA A 118 20.60 2.78 -5.12
C ALA A 118 20.31 4.27 -4.91
N ILE A 119 19.75 4.61 -3.76
CA ILE A 119 19.58 6.00 -3.35
C ILE A 119 20.98 6.49 -2.94
N GLU A 120 21.59 7.35 -3.75
CA GLU A 120 22.82 8.04 -3.36
C GLU A 120 22.47 9.00 -2.22
N GLY A 121 22.90 8.68 -1.01
CA GLY A 121 22.77 9.58 0.13
C GLY A 121 23.57 10.87 -0.09
N PRO A 122 23.29 11.95 0.66
CA PRO A 122 24.07 13.17 0.57
C PRO A 122 25.55 12.85 0.88
N SER A 123 26.44 13.21 -0.05
CA SER A 123 27.89 13.03 0.12
C SER A 123 28.35 13.72 1.39
N GLU A 124 28.88 12.97 2.37
CA GLU A 124 29.48 13.57 3.57
C GLU A 124 30.55 14.60 3.17
N PRO A 125 30.59 15.79 3.81
CA PRO A 125 31.66 16.74 3.56
C PRO A 125 32.99 16.08 3.97
N ARG A 126 33.95 16.03 3.04
CA ARG A 126 35.32 15.59 3.32
C ARG A 126 35.83 16.38 4.52
N ARG A 127 36.10 15.70 5.64
CA ARG A 127 36.84 16.29 6.75
C ARG A 127 38.22 16.65 6.23
N SER A 128 38.49 17.95 6.10
CA SER A 128 39.83 18.48 5.90
C SER A 128 40.70 18.07 7.09
N ARG A 129 41.85 17.45 6.80
CA ARG A 129 42.90 17.10 7.77
C ARG A 129 43.50 18.33 8.42
#